data_AF-A0A7Y6DGB0-F1
#
_entry.id   AF-A0A7Y6DGB0-F1
#
_cell.length_a   1.000
_cell.length_b   1.000
_cell.length_c   1.000
_cell.angle_alpha   90.00
_cell.angle_beta   90.00
_cell.angle_gamma   90.00
#
_symmetry.space_group_name_H-M   'P 1'
#
loop_
_entity.id
_entity.type
_entity.pdbx_description
1 polymer ?
#
loop_
_entity_poly.entity_id
_entity_poly.type
_entity_poly.pdbx_seq_one_letter_code
_entity_poly.pdbx_strand_id
1 'polypeptide(L)'
;MNIADLARLLENIVRFGTVEAVQMQPPRVQVKSGNITTAWRPWLNLRAGADREWDPPTIGEQVVLLSPSGNLAQGVVLTGLFSDLIPANGEREGLHRRTYRDGAVIEYDSIAKHLRATLPGTAEINATGDITLTSAANITITAAGNVAISGARVDLN
;
A
#
# COMPACT_ATOMS: atom_id res chain seq x y z
N MET A 1 -16.83 -36.13 13.13
CA MET A 1 -16.92 -34.66 13.18
C MET A 1 -18.31 -34.33 13.67
N ASN A 2 -18.43 -33.71 14.84
CA ASN A 2 -19.74 -33.31 15.36
C ASN A 2 -20.14 -31.93 14.80
N ILE A 3 -21.38 -31.50 15.02
CA ILE A 3 -21.88 -30.24 14.46
C ILE A 3 -21.15 -29.00 15.01
N ALA A 4 -20.63 -29.09 16.25
CA ALA A 4 -19.87 -28.01 16.88
C ALA A 4 -18.48 -27.85 16.25
N ASP A 5 -17.81 -28.96 15.89
CA ASP A 5 -16.55 -28.93 15.15
C ASP A 5 -16.72 -28.27 13.78
N LEU A 6 -17.80 -28.62 13.08
CA LEU A 6 -18.11 -28.05 11.77
C LEU A 6 -18.42 -26.56 11.89
N ALA A 7 -19.24 -26.16 12.86
CA ALA A 7 -19.54 -24.75 13.14
C ALA A 7 -18.26 -23.96 13.42
N ARG A 8 -17.38 -24.50 14.27
CA ARG A 8 -16.08 -23.87 14.57
C ARG A 8 -15.21 -23.74 13.32
N LEU A 9 -15.16 -24.75 12.44
CA LEU A 9 -14.38 -24.66 11.20
C LEU A 9 -14.97 -23.61 10.26
N LEU A 10 -16.29 -23.58 10.10
CA LEU A 10 -17.00 -22.59 9.29
C LEU A 10 -16.75 -21.16 9.78
N GLU A 11 -16.86 -20.92 11.08
CA GLU A 11 -16.54 -19.62 11.70
C GLU A 11 -15.09 -19.19 11.49
N ASN A 12 -14.16 -20.14 11.34
CA ASN A 12 -12.76 -19.84 11.12
C ASN A 12 -12.40 -19.55 9.66
N ILE A 13 -13.30 -19.81 8.69
CA ILE A 13 -13.00 -19.59 7.26
C ILE A 13 -12.69 -18.11 6.98
N VAL A 14 -13.51 -17.20 7.51
CA VAL A 14 -13.34 -15.75 7.35
C VAL A 14 -13.47 -15.08 8.71
N ARG A 15 -12.45 -14.34 9.12
CA ARG A 15 -12.45 -13.61 10.40
C ARG A 15 -11.88 -12.21 10.22
N PHE A 16 -12.41 -11.24 10.96
CA PHE A 16 -11.73 -9.95 11.12
C PHE A 16 -10.67 -10.03 12.22
N GLY A 17 -9.63 -9.22 12.09
CA GLY A 17 -8.63 -9.06 13.11
C GLY A 17 -7.80 -7.79 12.91
N THR A 18 -6.79 -7.65 13.74
CA THR A 18 -5.86 -6.54 13.73
C THR A 18 -4.43 -7.08 13.69
N VAL A 19 -3.56 -6.46 12.91
CA VAL A 19 -2.14 -6.83 12.86
C VAL A 19 -1.48 -6.55 14.21
N GLU A 20 -0.98 -7.59 14.85
CA GLU A 20 -0.30 -7.54 16.15
C GLU A 20 1.22 -7.39 15.96
N ALA A 21 1.79 -8.08 14.97
CA ALA A 21 3.21 -8.04 14.67
C ALA A 21 3.48 -8.22 13.17
N VAL A 22 4.58 -7.63 12.69
CA VAL A 22 5.01 -7.68 11.29
C VAL A 22 6.47 -8.13 11.23
N GLN A 23 6.75 -9.09 10.36
CA GLN A 23 8.08 -9.61 10.06
C GLN A 23 8.37 -9.39 8.58
N MET A 24 9.51 -8.80 8.25
CA MET A 24 9.88 -8.50 6.87
C MET A 24 10.54 -9.69 6.14
N GLN A 25 11.20 -10.60 6.88
CA GLN A 25 11.92 -11.74 6.31
C GLN A 25 11.74 -13.04 7.12
N PRO A 26 11.11 -14.08 6.53
CA PRO A 26 10.24 -13.98 5.36
C PRO A 26 9.04 -13.05 5.67
N PRO A 27 8.43 -12.42 4.65
CA PRO A 27 7.34 -11.47 4.86
C PRO A 27 6.11 -12.16 5.47
N ARG A 28 5.87 -11.92 6.77
CA ARG A 28 4.76 -12.50 7.53
C ARG A 28 4.17 -11.51 8.54
N VAL A 29 2.93 -11.76 8.96
CA VAL A 29 2.24 -11.03 10.03
C VAL A 29 1.66 -11.98 11.06
N GLN A 30 1.48 -11.49 12.28
CA GLN A 30 0.59 -12.10 13.26
C GLN A 30 -0.66 -11.24 13.39
N VAL A 31 -1.82 -11.88 13.44
CA VAL A 31 -3.12 -11.19 13.53
C VAL A 31 -3.81 -11.61 14.82
N LYS A 32 -4.30 -10.63 15.56
CA LYS A 32 -5.19 -10.83 16.71
C LYS A 32 -6.64 -10.78 16.23
N SER A 33 -7.40 -11.84 16.50
CA SER A 33 -8.83 -11.96 16.20
C SER A 33 -9.55 -12.52 17.43
N GLY A 34 -10.30 -11.66 18.13
CA GLY A 34 -10.87 -11.99 19.43
C GLY A 34 -9.77 -12.44 20.41
N ASN A 35 -9.93 -13.63 21.00
CA ASN A 35 -8.97 -14.21 21.95
C ASN A 35 -7.83 -15.01 21.27
N ILE A 36 -7.74 -15.00 19.94
CA ILE A 36 -6.75 -15.78 19.20
C ILE A 36 -5.73 -14.85 18.57
N THR A 37 -4.45 -15.16 18.75
CA THR A 37 -3.36 -14.57 17.96
C THR A 37 -2.82 -15.64 17.04
N THR A 38 -2.72 -15.36 15.74
CA THR A 38 -2.19 -16.34 14.78
C THR A 38 -0.68 -16.52 14.98
N ALA A 39 -0.16 -17.68 14.56
CA ALA A 39 1.26 -17.75 14.21
C ALA A 39 1.53 -16.90 12.95
N TRP A 40 2.78 -16.82 12.50
CA TRP A 40 3.18 -16.06 11.31
C TRP A 40 2.44 -16.50 10.04
N ARG A 41 1.67 -15.60 9.44
CA ARG A 41 0.90 -15.81 8.21
C ARG A 41 1.39 -14.89 7.10
N PRO A 42 1.37 -15.33 5.82
CA PRO A 42 1.59 -14.41 4.71
C PRO A 42 0.44 -13.40 4.65
N TRP A 43 0.75 -12.20 4.19
CA TRP A 43 -0.26 -11.23 3.78
C TRP A 43 -0.37 -11.17 2.25
N LEU A 44 -1.49 -10.69 1.76
CA LEU A 44 -1.76 -10.45 0.35
C LEU A 44 -1.17 -9.10 -0.07
N ASN A 45 -0.42 -9.10 -1.18
CA ASN A 45 -0.13 -7.89 -1.98
C ASN A 45 -0.90 -7.99 -3.30
N LEU A 46 -1.13 -6.87 -3.98
CA LEU A 46 -1.91 -6.86 -5.24
C LEU A 46 -1.24 -7.71 -6.34
N ARG A 47 0.10 -7.77 -6.38
CA ARG A 47 0.88 -8.55 -7.36
C ARG A 47 2.04 -9.30 -6.67
N ALA A 48 2.19 -10.59 -6.99
CA ALA A 48 3.26 -11.45 -6.48
C ALA A 48 3.80 -12.45 -7.54
N GLY A 49 3.77 -12.05 -8.81
CA GLY A 49 4.23 -12.86 -9.95
C GLY A 49 5.56 -12.36 -10.51
N ALA A 50 5.66 -12.24 -11.84
CA ALA A 50 6.77 -11.55 -12.50
C ALA A 50 6.80 -10.06 -12.09
N ASP A 51 5.64 -9.41 -12.13
CA ASP A 51 5.43 -8.14 -11.44
C ASP A 51 5.17 -8.41 -9.96
N ARG A 52 5.81 -7.60 -9.09
CA ARG A 52 5.76 -7.77 -7.64
C ARG A 52 5.56 -6.42 -6.99
N GLU A 53 4.71 -6.39 -5.98
CA GLU A 53 4.53 -5.21 -5.12
C GLU A 53 5.04 -5.49 -3.72
N TRP A 54 5.58 -4.45 -3.09
CA TRP A 54 6.00 -4.46 -1.69
C TRP A 54 5.35 -3.29 -0.96
N ASP A 55 4.34 -3.60 -0.15
CA ASP A 55 3.67 -2.66 0.73
C ASP A 55 3.29 -3.39 2.02
N PRO A 56 4.23 -3.56 2.98
CA PRO A 56 3.98 -4.34 4.17
C PRO A 56 2.92 -3.64 5.05
N PRO A 57 1.98 -4.40 5.63
CA PRO A 57 1.00 -3.83 6.54
C PRO A 57 1.65 -3.29 7.82
N THR A 58 0.85 -2.57 8.59
CA THR A 58 1.31 -1.94 9.84
C THR A 58 0.63 -2.53 11.07
N ILE A 59 1.32 -2.50 12.22
CA ILE A 59 0.72 -2.88 13.50
C ILE A 59 -0.49 -1.98 13.77
N GLY A 60 -1.61 -2.58 14.19
CA GLY A 60 -2.87 -1.87 14.40
C GLY A 60 -3.79 -1.82 13.19
N GLU A 61 -3.34 -2.25 12.00
CA GLU A 61 -4.17 -2.28 10.80
C GLU A 61 -5.26 -3.35 10.88
N GLN A 62 -6.50 -2.99 10.56
CA GLN A 62 -7.62 -3.92 10.47
C GLN A 62 -7.51 -4.76 9.18
N VAL A 63 -7.72 -6.07 9.32
CA VAL A 63 -7.50 -7.06 8.25
C VAL A 63 -8.55 -8.16 8.26
N VAL A 64 -8.66 -8.88 7.14
CA VAL A 64 -9.41 -10.14 7.03
C VAL A 64 -8.44 -11.31 7.05
N LEU A 65 -8.67 -12.28 7.94
CA LEU A 65 -8.00 -13.56 7.95
C LEU A 65 -8.85 -14.59 7.19
N LEU A 66 -8.31 -15.10 6.09
CA LEU A 66 -8.91 -16.15 5.28
C LEU A 66 -8.22 -17.48 5.57
N SER A 67 -8.94 -18.46 6.09
CA SER A 67 -8.39 -19.75 6.51
C SER A 67 -9.01 -20.89 5.72
N PRO A 68 -8.29 -21.46 4.73
CA PRO A 68 -8.77 -22.61 3.97
C PRO A 68 -9.23 -23.74 4.90
N SER A 69 -10.42 -24.27 4.63
CA SER A 69 -11.05 -25.33 5.45
C SER A 69 -11.21 -24.98 6.94
N GLY A 70 -11.22 -23.70 7.30
CA GLY A 70 -11.26 -23.25 8.70
C GLY A 70 -9.96 -23.45 9.47
N ASN A 71 -8.86 -23.80 8.78
CA ASN A 71 -7.56 -24.03 9.40
C ASN A 71 -6.75 -22.73 9.52
N LEU A 72 -6.80 -22.11 10.70
CA LEU A 72 -6.04 -20.88 11.01
C LEU A 72 -4.52 -21.03 10.77
N ALA A 73 -3.98 -22.25 10.83
CA ALA A 73 -2.58 -22.52 10.57
C ALA A 73 -2.20 -22.45 9.07
N GLN A 74 -3.19 -22.34 8.19
CA GLN A 74 -3.02 -22.11 6.75
C GLN A 74 -3.57 -20.75 6.32
N GLY A 75 -3.89 -19.89 7.29
CA GLY A 75 -4.50 -18.59 7.04
C GLY A 75 -3.62 -17.66 6.19
N VAL A 76 -4.28 -16.85 5.38
CA VAL A 76 -3.71 -15.74 4.61
C VAL A 76 -4.39 -14.45 5.05
N VAL A 77 -3.63 -13.38 5.18
CA VAL A 77 -4.13 -12.08 5.66
C VAL A 77 -4.37 -11.15 4.49
N LEU A 78 -5.59 -10.65 4.35
CA LEU A 78 -5.98 -9.61 3.40
C LEU A 78 -5.98 -8.25 4.11
N THR A 79 -5.19 -7.32 3.58
CA THR A 79 -4.96 -5.97 4.12
C THR A 79 -5.89 -4.93 3.47
N GLY A 80 -5.89 -3.70 4.00
CA GLY A 80 -6.60 -2.58 3.38
C GLY A 80 -8.06 -2.37 3.82
N LEU A 81 -8.45 -2.83 5.01
CA LEU A 81 -9.75 -2.44 5.58
C LEU A 81 -9.63 -1.13 6.35
N PHE A 82 -10.42 -0.13 5.96
CA PHE A 82 -10.62 1.05 6.79
C PHE A 82 -11.32 0.69 8.09
N SER A 83 -11.00 1.43 9.14
CA SER A 83 -11.52 1.25 10.49
C SER A 83 -11.74 2.61 11.15
N ASP A 84 -12.40 2.64 12.30
CA ASP A 84 -12.53 3.87 13.09
C ASP A 84 -11.16 4.39 13.57
N LEU A 85 -10.18 3.49 13.76
CA LEU A 85 -8.82 3.84 14.15
C LEU A 85 -7.98 4.35 12.96
N ILE A 86 -8.17 3.76 11.78
CA ILE A 86 -7.46 4.08 10.55
C ILE A 86 -8.51 4.33 9.44
N PRO A 87 -9.04 5.55 9.36
CA PRO A 87 -10.11 5.89 8.43
C PRO A 87 -9.60 6.01 7.00
N ALA A 88 -10.54 6.11 6.05
CA ALA A 88 -10.23 6.42 4.66
C ALA A 88 -9.49 7.75 4.54
N ASN A 89 -8.49 7.80 3.66
CA ASN A 89 -7.69 9.01 3.40
C ASN A 89 -8.24 9.84 2.21
N GLY A 90 -9.48 9.61 1.79
CA GLY A 90 -10.13 10.32 0.71
C GLY A 90 -11.65 10.13 0.72
N GLU A 91 -12.36 11.14 0.20
CA GLU A 91 -13.83 11.23 0.23
C GLU A 91 -14.44 11.66 -1.12
N ARG A 92 -13.59 11.92 -2.13
CA ARG A 92 -14.00 12.45 -3.44
C ARG A 92 -14.05 11.36 -4.49
N GLU A 93 -15.11 11.37 -5.29
CA GLU A 93 -15.20 10.53 -6.48
C GLU A 93 -14.05 10.87 -7.47
N GLY A 94 -13.50 9.86 -8.14
CA GLY A 94 -12.43 10.03 -9.12
C GLY A 94 -11.02 10.23 -8.55
N LEU A 95 -10.88 10.33 -7.21
CA LEU A 95 -9.59 10.44 -6.55
C LEU A 95 -8.97 9.06 -6.31
N HIS A 96 -7.81 8.81 -6.92
CA HIS A 96 -6.90 7.75 -6.50
C HIS A 96 -5.77 8.37 -5.68
N ARG A 97 -5.60 7.95 -4.42
CA ARG A 97 -4.63 8.57 -3.50
C ARG A 97 -3.90 7.52 -2.67
N ARG A 98 -2.57 7.69 -2.56
CA ARG A 98 -1.73 7.02 -1.58
C ARG A 98 -1.13 8.05 -0.63
N THR A 99 -1.32 7.84 0.66
CA THR A 99 -0.68 8.63 1.73
C THR A 99 0.30 7.72 2.46
N TYR A 100 1.56 8.14 2.51
CA TYR A 100 2.63 7.43 3.20
C TYR A 100 2.72 7.90 4.65
N ARG A 101 3.32 7.07 5.51
CA ARG A 101 3.41 7.32 6.97
C ARG A 101 4.17 8.59 7.37
N ASP A 102 5.03 9.09 6.49
CA ASP A 102 5.79 10.33 6.65
C ASP A 102 5.02 11.57 6.18
N GLY A 103 3.80 11.39 5.66
CA GLY A 103 2.97 12.44 5.11
C GLY A 103 3.16 12.68 3.61
N ALA A 104 4.03 11.91 2.92
CA ALA A 104 4.08 11.99 1.46
C ALA A 104 2.74 11.58 0.84
N VAL A 105 2.34 12.23 -0.24
CA VAL A 105 1.10 11.96 -0.96
C VAL A 105 1.38 11.87 -2.45
N ILE A 106 0.89 10.81 -3.08
CA ILE A 106 0.80 10.68 -4.54
C ILE A 106 -0.67 10.43 -4.88
N GLU A 107 -1.23 11.25 -5.75
CA GLU A 107 -2.64 11.15 -6.10
C GLU A 107 -2.94 11.62 -7.53
N TYR A 108 -3.96 11.02 -8.12
CA TYR A 108 -4.55 11.43 -9.37
C TYR A 108 -6.05 11.65 -9.19
N ASP A 109 -6.51 12.85 -9.52
CA ASP A 109 -7.92 13.21 -9.57
C ASP A 109 -8.38 13.17 -11.04
N SER A 110 -9.20 12.18 -11.40
CA SER A 110 -9.66 12.00 -12.78
C SER A 110 -10.71 13.02 -13.22
N ILE A 111 -11.42 13.64 -12.26
CA ILE A 111 -12.41 14.68 -12.54
C ILE A 111 -11.69 16.01 -12.80
N ALA A 112 -10.76 16.39 -11.92
CA ALA A 112 -9.93 17.58 -12.08
C ALA A 112 -8.81 17.41 -13.13
N LYS A 113 -8.54 16.16 -13.55
CA LYS A 113 -7.47 15.77 -14.48
C LYS A 113 -6.08 16.20 -13.97
N HIS A 114 -5.82 15.97 -12.69
CA HIS A 114 -4.64 16.47 -12.01
C HIS A 114 -3.88 15.37 -11.27
N LEU A 115 -2.62 15.16 -11.66
CA LEU A 115 -1.66 14.35 -10.91
C LEU A 115 -0.89 15.25 -9.96
N ARG A 116 -0.78 14.84 -8.69
CA ARG A 116 0.00 15.54 -7.67
C ARG A 116 0.87 14.55 -6.90
N ALA A 117 2.15 14.87 -6.78
CA ALA A 117 3.08 14.22 -5.87
C ALA A 117 3.68 15.28 -4.93
N THR A 118 3.53 15.08 -3.62
CA THR A 118 4.04 15.98 -2.58
C THR A 118 4.81 15.15 -1.57
N LEU A 119 6.07 15.49 -1.33
CA LEU A 119 6.99 14.70 -0.52
C LEU A 119 7.62 15.59 0.57
N PRO A 120 7.79 15.09 1.80
CA PRO A 120 8.56 15.77 2.85
C PRO A 120 10.09 15.63 2.63
N GLY A 121 10.52 14.70 1.77
CA GLY A 121 11.91 14.40 1.47
C GLY A 121 12.29 14.67 0.01
N THR A 122 13.09 13.77 -0.57
CA THR A 122 13.63 13.88 -1.93
C THR A 122 12.87 13.00 -2.94
N ALA A 123 12.99 13.32 -4.23
CA ALA A 123 12.49 12.49 -5.33
C ALA A 123 13.58 12.33 -6.40
N GLU A 124 13.59 11.20 -7.09
CA GLU A 124 14.56 10.89 -8.15
C GLU A 124 13.85 10.13 -9.29
N ILE A 125 14.21 10.45 -10.54
CA ILE A 125 13.77 9.72 -11.74
C ILE A 125 15.03 9.35 -12.53
N ASN A 126 15.33 8.05 -12.62
CA ASN A 126 16.47 7.52 -13.37
C ASN A 126 15.98 6.70 -14.57
N ALA A 127 16.53 6.99 -15.75
CA ALA A 127 16.30 6.20 -16.95
C ALA A 127 17.63 5.98 -17.67
N THR A 128 17.81 4.79 -18.28
CA THR A 128 18.96 4.50 -19.14
C THR A 128 18.79 5.07 -20.55
N GLY A 129 17.55 5.38 -20.94
CA GLY A 129 17.21 6.10 -22.16
C GLY A 129 16.76 7.53 -21.85
N ASP A 130 15.99 8.10 -22.77
CA ASP A 130 15.55 9.49 -22.68
C ASP A 130 14.48 9.71 -21.61
N ILE A 131 14.50 10.88 -20.99
CA ILE A 131 13.42 11.41 -20.16
C ILE A 131 12.86 12.65 -20.87
N THR A 132 11.58 12.61 -21.23
CA THR A 132 10.89 13.70 -21.95
C THR A 132 9.80 14.33 -21.09
N LEU A 133 9.83 15.66 -20.96
CA LEU A 133 8.79 16.45 -20.28
C LEU A 133 8.16 17.41 -21.30
N THR A 134 6.88 17.20 -21.62
CA THR A 134 6.15 18.00 -22.61
C THR A 134 4.90 18.59 -21.98
N SER A 135 4.67 19.89 -22.22
CA SER A 135 3.45 20.61 -21.83
C SER A 135 2.91 21.38 -23.02
N ALA A 136 1.58 21.42 -23.18
CA ALA A 136 0.92 22.31 -24.14
C ALA A 136 0.84 23.76 -23.65
N ALA A 137 1.21 23.99 -22.39
CA ALA A 137 1.27 25.29 -21.76
C ALA A 137 2.67 25.44 -21.13
N ASN A 138 2.74 25.91 -19.89
CA ASN A 138 4.01 26.21 -19.24
C ASN A 138 4.59 24.98 -18.52
N ILE A 139 5.92 24.96 -18.41
CA ILE A 139 6.67 24.16 -17.44
C ILE A 139 7.28 25.15 -16.46
N THR A 140 7.11 24.91 -15.15
CA THR A 140 7.69 25.75 -14.09
C THR A 140 8.63 24.92 -13.24
N ILE A 141 9.87 25.39 -13.11
CA ILE A 141 10.90 24.79 -12.25
C ILE A 141 11.29 25.85 -11.23
N THR A 142 11.22 25.52 -9.94
CA THR A 142 11.52 26.46 -8.87
C THR A 142 12.35 25.75 -7.80
N ALA A 143 13.47 26.36 -7.43
CA ALA A 143 14.31 25.93 -6.33
C ALA A 143 14.69 27.15 -5.49
N ALA A 144 14.64 27.03 -4.17
CA ALA A 144 15.18 28.05 -3.27
C ALA A 144 16.72 28.06 -3.28
N GLY A 145 17.33 26.90 -3.59
CA GLY A 145 18.76 26.74 -3.80
C GLY A 145 19.14 26.80 -5.27
N ASN A 146 19.92 25.82 -5.74
CA ASN A 146 20.41 25.75 -7.11
C ASN A 146 19.52 24.89 -8.01
N VAL A 147 19.41 25.29 -9.28
CA VAL A 147 18.98 24.42 -10.38
C VAL A 147 20.22 24.08 -11.20
N ALA A 148 20.67 22.83 -11.13
CA ALA A 148 21.82 22.34 -11.90
C ALA A 148 21.33 21.60 -13.16
N ILE A 149 21.80 22.03 -14.33
CA ILE A 149 21.53 21.39 -15.62
C ILE A 149 22.88 21.03 -16.23
N SER A 150 23.06 19.77 -16.63
CA SER A 150 24.34 19.29 -17.15
C SER A 150 24.13 18.25 -18.23
N GLY A 151 24.94 18.35 -19.28
CA GLY A 151 24.93 17.48 -20.44
C GLY A 151 26.02 17.92 -21.41
N ALA A 152 26.32 17.11 -22.42
CA ALA A 152 27.30 17.48 -23.44
C ALA A 152 26.89 18.74 -24.23
N ARG A 153 25.57 19.00 -24.31
CA ARG A 153 24.96 20.19 -24.93
C ARG A 153 23.71 20.58 -24.14
N VAL A 154 23.54 21.88 -23.91
CA VAL A 154 22.33 22.48 -23.31
C VAL A 154 21.83 23.55 -24.27
N ASP A 155 20.65 23.34 -24.83
CA ASP A 155 19.97 24.30 -25.70
C ASP A 155 18.88 25.02 -24.90
N LEU A 156 18.88 26.35 -24.94
CA LEU A 156 17.83 27.22 -24.41
C LEU A 156 17.37 28.13 -25.55
N ASN A 157 16.09 28.06 -25.90
CA ASN A 157 15.50 28.79 -27.02
C ASN A 157 14.37 29.72 -26.59
#